data_AF-A0A3S3UWN3-F1
#
_entry.id   AF-A0A3S3UWN3-F1
#
_cell.length_a   1.000
_cell.length_b   1.000
_cell.length_c   1.000
_cell.angle_alpha   90.00
_cell.angle_beta   90.00
_cell.angle_gamma   90.00
#
_symmetry.space_group_name_H-M   'P 1'
#
loop_
_entity.id
_entity.type
_entity.pdbx_description
1 polymer ?
#
loop_
_entity_poly.entity_id
_entity_poly.type
_entity_poly.pdbx_seq_one_letter_code
_entity_poly.pdbx_strand_id
1 'polypeptide(L)'
;MSATAFAQDTLTGVRGVNDRLDDVERDVREDMDRANDAARFGNPEFNPGFSGSASLGYSGKTGNNETQDLSVGLRLRHAQGPLVQTLGAVLDFQEADGSKTKQDVFAVYDANYYFNDQFYVFALARVQTNGLADTADEIRRDAFVGIGPGYRFINTPTTTWRAQAGVGVSYLQNGARNSETETGYIASSRFFHQFNDTMFLTNDTDVLKSDSALRVNNDFGVNFRMTNAMSTRISYLTEYNDTRAIRTDNKLGVSLVFGF
;
A
#
# COMPACT_ATOMS: atom_id res chain seq x y z
N MET A 1 23.91 0.86 12.11
CA MET A 1 23.26 -0.39 11.67
C MET A 1 22.26 0.00 10.62
N SER A 2 22.50 -0.42 9.38
CA SER A 2 21.79 0.02 8.18
C SER A 2 20.31 -0.34 8.24
N ALA A 3 19.44 0.66 8.14
CA ALA A 3 18.04 0.46 7.75
C ALA A 3 18.03 0.17 6.25
N THR A 4 18.21 -1.10 5.89
CA THR A 4 18.08 -1.57 4.51
C THR A 4 16.65 -1.37 4.01
N ALA A 5 16.47 -0.46 3.06
CA ALA A 5 15.74 -0.60 1.79
C ALA A 5 14.41 -1.38 1.71
N PHE A 6 13.61 -1.49 2.77
CA PHE A 6 12.28 -2.15 2.71
C PHE A 6 11.17 -1.29 2.08
N ALA A 7 11.42 -0.01 1.77
CA ALA A 7 10.32 0.93 1.45
C ALA A 7 9.95 1.01 -0.05
N GLN A 8 10.67 0.32 -0.95
CA GLN A 8 10.70 0.73 -2.36
C GLN A 8 9.72 0.02 -3.31
N ASP A 9 9.00 -1.05 -2.90
CA ASP A 9 8.28 -1.91 -3.87
C ASP A 9 6.80 -2.24 -3.64
N THR A 10 6.07 -1.54 -2.76
CA THR A 10 4.64 -1.84 -2.64
C THR A 10 3.89 -1.60 -3.96
N LEU A 11 3.45 -2.70 -4.55
CA LEU A 11 3.32 -2.79 -5.98
C LEU A 11 2.07 -2.17 -6.60
N THR A 12 1.01 -2.00 -5.82
CA THR A 12 -0.27 -1.62 -6.41
C THR A 12 -1.17 -0.90 -5.41
N GLY A 13 -1.74 0.22 -5.85
CA GLY A 13 -2.90 0.82 -5.19
C GLY A 13 -2.60 1.46 -3.84
N VAL A 14 -3.69 1.70 -3.12
CA VAL A 14 -3.74 2.29 -1.77
C VAL A 14 -2.87 1.52 -0.76
N ARG A 15 -2.42 0.28 -1.06
CA ARG A 15 -1.51 -0.49 -0.20
C ARG A 15 -0.14 0.15 -0.05
N GLY A 16 0.46 0.72 -1.09
CA GLY A 16 1.76 1.41 -0.94
C GLY A 16 1.67 2.68 -0.09
N VAL A 17 0.48 3.27 -0.02
CA VAL A 17 0.17 4.31 0.95
C VAL A 17 0.01 3.67 2.33
N ASN A 18 -0.76 2.59 2.47
CA ASN A 18 -0.97 1.91 3.76
C ASN A 18 0.33 1.38 4.38
N ASP A 19 1.17 0.63 3.68
CA ASP A 19 2.40 0.06 4.26
C ASP A 19 3.37 1.16 4.72
N ARG A 20 3.41 2.29 4.00
CA ARG A 20 4.20 3.44 4.41
C ARG A 20 3.54 4.18 5.55
N LEU A 21 2.23 4.43 5.48
CA LEU A 21 1.43 4.94 6.60
C LEU A 21 1.68 4.10 7.87
N ASP A 22 1.79 2.78 7.77
CA ASP A 22 2.08 1.87 8.88
C ASP A 22 3.50 2.07 9.46
N ASP A 23 4.49 2.40 8.62
CA ASP A 23 5.85 2.75 9.05
C ASP A 23 5.92 4.19 9.64
N VAL A 24 5.04 5.12 9.21
CA VAL A 24 4.87 6.48 9.76
C VAL A 24 4.08 6.46 11.08
N GLU A 25 3.09 5.57 11.16
CA GLU A 25 2.17 5.40 12.26
C GLU A 25 2.72 4.40 13.26
N ARG A 26 3.54 4.89 14.18
CA ARG A 26 3.64 4.24 15.50
C ARG A 26 2.39 4.43 16.36
N ASP A 27 1.25 4.76 15.75
CA ASP A 27 -0.06 4.91 16.36
C ASP A 27 -1.14 4.27 15.46
N VAL A 28 -0.96 3.00 15.11
CA VAL A 28 -1.79 1.84 15.43
C VAL A 28 -3.32 2.02 15.72
N ARG A 29 -3.83 3.18 16.16
CA ARG A 29 -5.28 3.49 16.22
C ARG A 29 -5.92 3.45 14.82
N GLU A 30 -5.19 3.83 13.77
CA GLU A 30 -5.66 3.72 12.37
C GLU A 30 -5.71 2.28 11.86
N ASP A 31 -4.92 1.35 12.41
CA ASP A 31 -4.98 -0.09 12.08
C ASP A 31 -6.33 -0.70 12.45
N MET A 32 -6.94 -0.27 13.56
CA MET A 32 -8.25 -0.78 13.96
C MET A 32 -9.36 -0.34 13.01
N ASP A 33 -9.32 0.88 12.49
CA ASP A 33 -10.28 1.36 11.49
C ASP A 33 -10.00 0.72 10.12
N ARG A 34 -8.73 0.44 9.77
CA ARG A 34 -8.33 -0.27 8.55
C ARG A 34 -8.70 -1.75 8.55
N ALA A 35 -8.59 -2.40 9.70
CA ALA A 35 -8.77 -3.85 9.84
C ALA A 35 -10.23 -4.19 10.17
N ASN A 36 -10.96 -3.30 10.85
CA ASN A 36 -12.43 -3.33 10.92
C ASN A 36 -13.10 -2.64 9.72
N ASP A 37 -12.36 -2.26 8.67
CA ASP A 37 -12.96 -1.75 7.42
C ASP A 37 -13.66 -2.89 6.67
N ALA A 38 -14.80 -3.31 7.20
CA ALA A 38 -15.74 -4.16 6.52
C ALA A 38 -16.19 -3.55 5.17
N ALA A 39 -15.99 -2.25 4.91
CA ALA A 39 -16.30 -1.62 3.62
C ALA A 39 -15.18 -1.81 2.57
N ARG A 40 -14.02 -2.36 2.97
CA ARG A 40 -12.94 -2.76 2.04
C ARG A 40 -13.17 -4.14 1.41
N PHE A 41 -14.02 -4.95 2.05
CA PHE A 41 -14.23 -6.35 1.73
C PHE A 41 -15.72 -6.69 1.57
N GLY A 42 -16.57 -6.31 2.51
CA GLY A 42 -18.02 -6.51 2.44
C GLY A 42 -18.70 -5.73 1.31
N ASN A 43 -19.96 -6.10 1.07
CA ASN A 43 -20.83 -5.56 0.03
C ASN A 43 -20.73 -4.02 0.01
N PRO A 44 -20.70 -3.35 -1.16
CA PRO A 44 -20.84 -1.91 -1.23
C PRO A 44 -22.31 -1.55 -0.92
N GLU A 45 -22.83 -1.90 0.25
CA GLU A 45 -23.83 -1.06 0.89
C GLU A 45 -23.09 0.20 1.35
N PHE A 46 -22.83 1.00 0.33
CA PHE A 46 -22.54 2.41 0.28
C PHE A 46 -22.70 3.08 1.62
N ASN A 47 -21.57 3.37 2.28
CA ASN A 47 -21.49 4.60 3.02
C ASN A 47 -21.14 5.69 1.99
N PRO A 48 -22.13 6.42 1.45
CA PRO A 48 -21.89 7.41 0.42
C PRO A 48 -21.14 8.60 1.03
N GLY A 49 -20.36 9.29 0.21
CA GLY A 49 -19.61 10.48 0.62
C GLY A 49 -18.14 10.19 0.90
N PHE A 50 -17.54 11.09 1.67
CA PHE A 50 -16.10 11.09 1.94
C PHE A 50 -15.77 10.32 3.21
N SER A 51 -14.75 9.47 3.13
CA SER A 51 -14.06 8.89 4.28
C SER A 51 -12.55 8.98 4.06
N GLY A 52 -11.75 8.90 5.09
CA GLY A 52 -10.30 9.07 4.94
C GLY A 52 -9.54 8.98 6.24
N SER A 53 -8.22 9.03 6.14
CA SER A 53 -7.32 9.14 7.28
C SER A 53 -6.10 9.98 6.92
N ALA A 54 -5.40 10.49 7.93
CA ALA A 54 -4.27 11.38 7.76
C ALA A 54 -3.33 11.21 8.95
N SER A 55 -2.05 11.00 8.66
CA SER A 55 -1.03 10.80 9.69
C SER A 55 0.18 11.71 9.49
N LEU A 56 0.81 12.02 10.62
CA LEU A 56 1.99 12.86 10.71
C LEU A 56 2.92 12.25 11.77
N GLY A 57 4.10 11.82 11.35
CA GLY A 57 5.16 11.33 12.20
C GLY A 57 6.36 12.27 12.15
N TYR A 58 6.92 12.60 13.31
CA TYR A 58 8.18 13.32 13.41
C TYR A 58 9.04 12.74 14.53
N SER A 59 10.32 12.51 14.26
CA SER A 59 11.30 12.07 15.25
C SER A 59 12.59 12.86 15.08
N GLY A 60 13.13 13.34 16.21
CA GLY A 60 14.40 14.04 16.24
C GLY A 60 15.29 13.44 17.31
N LYS A 61 16.55 13.19 16.99
CA LYS A 61 17.57 12.74 17.94
C LYS A 61 18.78 13.66 17.83
N THR A 62 19.33 14.04 18.98
CA THR A 62 20.58 14.81 19.08
C THR A 62 21.54 14.13 20.05
N GLY A 63 22.82 14.48 19.99
CA GLY A 63 23.87 13.91 20.83
C GLY A 63 25.02 13.37 19.99
N ASN A 64 25.38 12.09 20.17
CA ASN A 64 26.47 11.47 19.41
C ASN A 64 26.16 11.29 17.91
N ASN A 65 24.88 11.25 17.56
CA ASN A 65 24.36 11.26 16.20
C ASN A 65 23.14 12.17 16.15
N GLU A 66 23.02 12.93 15.07
CA GLU A 66 21.86 13.78 14.79
C GLU A 66 20.97 13.10 13.75
N THR A 67 19.70 12.91 14.05
CA THR A 67 18.73 12.39 13.07
C THR A 67 17.45 13.20 13.11
N GLN A 68 16.86 13.45 11.94
CA GLN A 68 15.56 14.08 11.78
C GLN A 68 14.75 13.27 10.78
N ASP A 69 13.62 12.73 11.24
CA ASP A 69 12.72 11.92 10.45
C ASP A 69 11.35 12.63 10.43
N LEU A 70 10.83 12.91 9.24
CA LEU A 70 9.51 13.49 9.02
C LEU A 70 8.76 12.62 8.01
N SER A 71 7.54 12.29 8.37
CA SER A 71 6.68 11.48 7.53
C SER A 71 5.25 12.00 7.57
N VAL A 72 4.61 12.10 6.42
CA VAL A 72 3.25 12.61 6.26
C VAL A 72 2.49 11.66 5.35
N GLY A 73 1.28 11.29 5.73
CA GLY A 73 0.44 10.46 4.91
C GLY A 73 -1.02 10.89 4.92
N LEU A 74 -1.68 10.68 3.78
CA LEU A 74 -3.05 11.10 3.52
C LEU A 74 -3.75 10.01 2.71
N ARG A 75 -5.00 9.72 3.08
CA ARG A 75 -5.89 8.84 2.32
C ARG A 75 -7.29 9.42 2.31
N LEU A 76 -7.86 9.57 1.13
CA LEU A 76 -9.22 10.05 0.91
C LEU A 76 -9.96 9.08 0.01
N ARG A 77 -11.14 8.63 0.44
CA ARG A 77 -12.06 7.79 -0.30
C ARG A 77 -13.36 8.56 -0.51
N HIS A 78 -13.90 8.47 -1.71
CA HIS A 78 -15.20 9.02 -2.06
C HIS A 78 -16.04 7.94 -2.74
N ALA A 79 -17.22 7.65 -2.20
CA ALA A 79 -18.15 6.68 -2.77
C ALA A 79 -19.47 7.38 -3.16
N GLN A 80 -19.87 7.26 -4.43
CA GLN A 80 -21.10 7.85 -4.95
C GLN A 80 -21.74 6.94 -5.99
N GLY A 81 -22.85 6.29 -5.61
CA GLY A 81 -23.49 5.28 -6.47
C GLY A 81 -22.45 4.27 -6.96
N PRO A 82 -22.51 3.72 -8.17
CA PRO A 82 -21.60 2.66 -8.61
C PRO A 82 -20.09 3.04 -8.64
N LEU A 83 -19.71 4.30 -8.41
CA LEU A 83 -18.34 4.76 -8.46
C LEU A 83 -17.72 4.93 -7.06
N VAL A 84 -16.58 4.28 -6.85
CA VAL A 84 -15.75 4.43 -5.65
C VAL A 84 -14.35 4.88 -6.07
N GLN A 85 -13.91 6.02 -5.54
CA GLN A 85 -12.60 6.60 -5.81
C GLN A 85 -11.78 6.65 -4.52
N THR A 86 -10.49 6.38 -4.61
CA THR A 86 -9.55 6.51 -3.50
C THR A 86 -8.30 7.23 -3.98
N LEU A 87 -7.93 8.30 -3.29
CA LEU A 87 -6.67 9.00 -3.42
C LEU A 87 -5.83 8.70 -2.18
N GLY A 88 -4.54 8.44 -2.36
CA GLY A 88 -3.61 8.39 -1.25
C GLY A 88 -2.28 9.02 -1.63
N ALA A 89 -1.61 9.61 -0.64
CA ALA A 89 -0.31 10.23 -0.80
C ALA A 89 0.53 10.03 0.46
N VAL A 90 1.83 9.83 0.29
CA VAL A 90 2.81 9.72 1.38
C VAL A 90 4.07 10.49 1.01
N LEU A 91 4.61 11.19 1.99
CA LEU A 91 5.86 11.94 1.92
C LEU A 91 6.77 11.48 3.06
N ASP A 92 7.99 11.06 2.75
CA ASP A 92 8.99 10.65 3.74
C ASP A 92 10.29 11.42 3.53
N PHE A 93 10.76 12.06 4.59
CA PHE A 93 12.02 12.79 4.65
C PHE A 93 12.82 12.29 5.83
N GLN A 94 14.07 11.91 5.58
CA GLN A 94 15.00 11.53 6.65
C GLN A 94 16.35 12.19 6.41
N GLU A 95 16.93 12.67 7.51
CA GLU A 95 18.24 13.31 7.56
C GLU A 95 19.04 12.68 8.70
N ALA A 96 20.31 12.39 8.43
CA ALA A 96 21.26 11.94 9.44
C ALA A 96 22.55 12.76 9.32
N ASP A 97 23.00 13.31 10.45
CA ASP A 97 24.23 14.07 10.60
C ASP A 97 24.38 15.18 9.53
N GLY A 98 23.29 15.92 9.27
CA GLY A 98 23.25 17.03 8.30
C GLY A 98 23.10 16.61 6.83
N SER A 99 22.98 15.31 6.55
CA SER A 99 22.88 14.75 5.19
C SER A 99 21.56 14.04 4.98
N LYS A 100 20.87 14.33 3.88
CA LYS A 100 19.62 13.65 3.52
C LYS A 100 19.87 12.18 3.22
N THR A 101 19.14 11.31 3.91
CA THR A 101 19.21 9.85 3.73
C THR A 101 17.96 9.28 3.09
N LYS A 102 16.82 9.97 3.17
CA LYS A 102 15.57 9.61 2.47
C LYS A 102 14.81 10.84 2.01
N GLN A 103 14.28 10.79 0.79
CA GLN A 103 13.39 11.82 0.24
C GLN A 103 12.39 11.17 -0.72
N ASP A 104 11.40 10.47 -0.19
CA ASP A 104 10.45 9.70 -0.99
C ASP A 104 9.08 10.37 -1.05
N VAL A 105 8.49 10.37 -2.23
CA VAL A 105 7.12 10.82 -2.48
C VAL A 105 6.38 9.69 -3.16
N PHE A 106 5.20 9.33 -2.65
CA PHE A 106 4.30 8.37 -3.25
C PHE A 106 2.91 8.97 -3.37
N ALA A 107 2.25 8.74 -4.50
CA ALA A 107 0.85 9.07 -4.70
C ALA A 107 0.17 8.00 -5.53
N VAL A 108 -1.09 7.74 -5.19
CA VAL A 108 -1.91 6.74 -5.88
C VAL A 108 -3.35 7.20 -5.96
N TYR A 109 -3.96 6.93 -7.10
CA TYR A 109 -5.37 7.15 -7.38
C TYR A 109 -5.96 5.85 -7.93
N ASP A 110 -7.03 5.40 -7.30
CA ASP A 110 -7.75 4.17 -7.63
C ASP A 110 -9.23 4.51 -7.81
N ALA A 111 -9.82 4.10 -8.92
CA ALA A 111 -11.23 4.31 -9.22
C ALA A 111 -11.87 2.99 -9.65
N ASN A 112 -12.94 2.59 -8.98
CA ASN A 112 -13.71 1.39 -9.28
C ASN A 112 -15.13 1.77 -9.67
N TYR A 113 -15.58 1.29 -10.83
CA TYR A 113 -16.96 1.41 -11.28
C TYR A 113 -17.63 0.05 -11.25
N TYR A 114 -18.58 -0.13 -10.34
CA TYR A 114 -19.33 -1.37 -10.12
C TYR A 114 -20.53 -1.43 -11.05
N PHE A 115 -20.59 -2.44 -11.91
CA PHE A 115 -21.78 -2.69 -12.74
C PHE A 115 -22.85 -3.46 -11.97
N ASN A 116 -22.41 -4.31 -11.05
CA ASN A 116 -23.22 -5.07 -10.11
C ASN A 116 -22.35 -5.46 -8.90
N ASP A 117 -22.89 -6.29 -8.01
CA ASP A 117 -22.21 -6.70 -6.77
C ASP A 117 -20.92 -7.49 -7.02
N GLN A 118 -20.79 -8.13 -8.19
CA GLN A 118 -19.66 -9.01 -8.52
C GLN A 118 -18.68 -8.37 -9.49
N PHE A 119 -19.15 -7.77 -10.57
CA PHE A 119 -18.32 -7.28 -11.66
C PHE A 119 -18.12 -5.75 -11.60
N TYR A 120 -16.87 -5.34 -11.73
CA TYR A 120 -16.47 -3.94 -11.77
C TYR A 120 -15.33 -3.74 -12.77
N VAL A 121 -15.10 -2.49 -13.16
CA VAL A 121 -13.86 -2.09 -13.82
C VAL A 121 -13.10 -1.15 -12.90
N PHE A 122 -11.77 -1.26 -12.91
CA PHE A 122 -10.90 -0.39 -12.17
C PHE A 122 -10.02 0.43 -13.12
N ALA A 123 -9.65 1.62 -12.65
CA ALA A 123 -8.57 2.43 -13.18
C ALA A 123 -7.63 2.78 -12.03
N LEU A 124 -6.34 2.59 -12.25
CA LEU A 124 -5.28 2.82 -11.27
C LEU A 124 -4.24 3.74 -11.88
N ALA A 125 -3.82 4.75 -11.13
CA ALA A 125 -2.65 5.57 -11.42
C ALA A 125 -1.80 5.66 -10.16
N ARG A 126 -0.50 5.35 -10.26
CA ARG A 126 0.45 5.51 -9.17
C ARG A 126 1.70 6.24 -9.66
N VAL A 127 2.34 6.95 -8.76
CA VAL A 127 3.66 7.53 -8.97
C VAL A 127 4.45 7.50 -7.67
N GLN A 128 5.70 7.09 -7.78
CA GLN A 128 6.70 7.11 -6.74
C GLN A 128 7.89 7.91 -7.24
N THR A 129 8.48 8.74 -6.40
CA THR A 129 9.72 9.45 -6.69
C THR A 129 10.67 9.32 -5.52
N ASN A 130 11.91 8.94 -5.79
CA ASN A 130 13.04 9.02 -4.87
C ASN A 130 13.86 10.26 -5.23
N GLY A 131 13.89 11.23 -4.33
CA GLY A 131 14.57 12.51 -4.50
C GLY A 131 16.10 12.44 -4.43
N LEU A 132 16.65 11.35 -3.89
CA LEU A 132 18.09 11.13 -3.71
C LEU A 132 18.70 10.22 -4.79
N ALA A 133 17.88 9.63 -5.64
CA ALA A 133 18.36 8.80 -6.75
C ALA A 133 19.06 9.67 -7.81
N ASP A 134 20.37 9.45 -7.95
CA ASP A 134 21.26 10.24 -8.82
C ASP A 134 22.12 9.36 -9.75
N THR A 135 22.18 8.05 -9.51
CA THR A 135 22.92 7.10 -10.36
C THR A 135 22.03 6.36 -11.36
N ALA A 136 22.63 5.71 -12.37
CA ALA A 136 21.89 4.95 -13.39
C ALA A 136 21.22 3.68 -12.83
N ASP A 137 21.74 3.15 -11.72
CA ASP A 137 21.26 1.93 -11.06
C ASP A 137 20.12 2.22 -10.06
N GLU A 138 19.87 3.50 -9.74
CA GLU A 138 18.83 3.93 -8.83
C GLU A 138 17.58 4.37 -9.58
N ILE A 139 16.42 3.84 -9.18
CA ILE A 139 15.13 4.28 -9.73
C ILE A 139 14.73 5.59 -9.06
N ARG A 140 14.71 6.65 -9.86
CA ARG A 140 14.30 8.00 -9.45
C ARG A 140 12.80 8.20 -9.50
N ARG A 141 12.13 7.72 -10.55
CA ARG A 141 10.68 7.81 -10.68
C ARG A 141 10.13 6.51 -11.24
N ASP A 142 9.09 6.01 -10.61
CA ASP A 142 8.31 4.84 -11.02
C ASP A 142 6.85 5.26 -11.07
N ALA A 143 6.22 5.19 -12.22
CA ALA A 143 4.82 5.49 -12.38
C ALA A 143 4.14 4.38 -13.17
N PHE A 144 2.88 4.11 -12.84
CA PHE A 144 2.08 3.14 -13.56
C PHE A 144 0.66 3.64 -13.68
N VAL A 145 0.08 3.55 -14.87
CA VAL A 145 -1.34 3.82 -15.12
C VAL A 145 -1.92 2.61 -15.82
N GLY A 146 -2.95 2.00 -15.24
CA GLY A 146 -3.56 0.79 -15.78
C GLY A 146 -5.06 0.75 -15.57
N ILE A 147 -5.74 -0.02 -16.41
CA ILE A 147 -7.16 -0.28 -16.32
C ILE A 147 -7.44 -1.77 -16.47
N GLY A 148 -8.54 -2.25 -15.94
CA GLY A 148 -8.96 -3.62 -16.17
C GLY A 148 -10.25 -4.02 -15.50
N PRO A 149 -10.76 -5.22 -15.80
CA PRO A 149 -11.87 -5.82 -15.09
C PRO A 149 -11.46 -6.32 -13.69
N GLY A 150 -12.44 -6.33 -12.80
CA GLY A 150 -12.39 -6.99 -11.51
C GLY A 150 -13.66 -7.79 -11.25
N TYR A 151 -13.51 -8.86 -10.48
CA TYR A 151 -14.59 -9.78 -10.14
C TYR A 151 -14.53 -10.18 -8.67
N ARG A 152 -15.68 -10.10 -7.97
CA ARG A 152 -15.86 -10.66 -6.64
C ARG A 152 -16.40 -12.09 -6.77
N PHE A 153 -15.53 -13.06 -6.48
CA PHE A 153 -15.88 -14.48 -6.46
C PHE A 153 -16.73 -14.83 -5.25
N ILE A 154 -16.38 -14.26 -4.09
CA ILE A 154 -17.11 -14.44 -2.84
C ILE A 154 -17.41 -13.05 -2.29
N ASN A 155 -18.66 -12.80 -1.92
CA ASN A 155 -19.12 -11.54 -1.37
C ASN A 155 -20.18 -11.82 -0.30
N THR A 156 -19.73 -12.28 0.88
CA THR A 156 -20.58 -12.52 2.04
C THR A 156 -20.10 -11.67 3.22
N PRO A 157 -20.93 -11.44 4.26
CA PRO A 157 -20.52 -10.65 5.42
C PRO A 157 -19.27 -11.17 6.14
N THR A 158 -19.02 -12.48 6.07
CA THR A 158 -17.89 -13.12 6.75
C THR A 158 -16.72 -13.46 5.82
N THR A 159 -16.94 -13.54 4.51
CA THR A 159 -15.90 -13.92 3.56
C THR A 159 -16.01 -13.09 2.30
N THR A 160 -14.90 -12.50 1.89
CA THR A 160 -14.82 -11.79 0.62
C THR A 160 -13.59 -12.26 -0.12
N TRP A 161 -13.77 -12.53 -1.41
CA TRP A 161 -12.66 -12.72 -2.31
C TRP A 161 -12.92 -11.99 -3.61
N ARG A 162 -12.01 -11.09 -3.96
CA ARG A 162 -12.00 -10.41 -5.25
C ARG A 162 -10.65 -10.56 -5.93
N ALA A 163 -10.67 -10.66 -7.24
CA ALA A 163 -9.48 -10.49 -8.04
C ALA A 163 -9.74 -9.51 -9.17
N GLN A 164 -8.68 -8.86 -9.62
CA GLN A 164 -8.70 -7.96 -10.76
C GLN A 164 -7.42 -8.16 -11.57
N ALA A 165 -7.51 -7.94 -12.86
CA ALA A 165 -6.38 -7.99 -13.75
C ALA A 165 -6.54 -6.91 -14.81
N GLY A 166 -5.43 -6.33 -15.26
CA GLY A 166 -5.46 -5.20 -16.17
C GLY A 166 -4.16 -5.03 -16.93
N VAL A 167 -4.22 -4.11 -17.88
CA VAL A 167 -3.09 -3.67 -18.68
C VAL A 167 -2.92 -2.17 -18.51
N GLY A 168 -1.70 -1.69 -18.67
CA GLY A 168 -1.37 -0.30 -18.46
C GLY A 168 -0.03 0.07 -19.08
N VAL A 169 0.39 1.28 -18.78
CA VAL A 169 1.68 1.84 -19.14
C VAL A 169 2.48 2.04 -17.86
N SER A 170 3.68 1.48 -17.84
CA SER A 170 4.69 1.72 -16.82
C SER A 170 5.70 2.74 -17.32
N TYR A 171 6.11 3.66 -16.46
CA TYR A 171 7.14 4.65 -16.73
C TYR A 171 8.19 4.54 -15.63
N LEU A 172 9.43 4.30 -16.03
CA LEU A 172 10.58 4.24 -15.14
C LEU A 172 11.60 5.29 -15.57
N GLN A 173 12.15 6.01 -14.60
CA GLN A 173 13.27 6.91 -14.82
C GLN A 173 14.32 6.66 -13.75
N ASN A 174 15.57 6.49 -14.17
CA ASN A 174 16.69 6.33 -13.26
C ASN A 174 17.29 7.68 -12.82
N GLY A 175 18.22 7.65 -11.86
CA GLY A 175 18.92 8.84 -11.37
C GLY A 175 19.71 9.58 -12.45
N ALA A 176 20.24 8.84 -13.44
CA ALA A 176 20.92 9.37 -14.62
C ALA A 176 19.99 10.02 -15.68
N ARG A 177 18.69 10.12 -15.40
CA ARG A 177 17.65 10.74 -16.25
C ARG A 177 17.30 9.97 -17.52
N ASN A 178 17.76 8.74 -17.66
CA ASN A 178 17.25 7.84 -18.69
C ASN A 178 15.85 7.39 -18.27
N SER A 179 14.91 7.45 -19.21
CA SER A 179 13.53 7.03 -19.00
C SER A 179 13.15 5.92 -19.95
N GLU A 180 12.38 4.98 -19.44
CA GLU A 180 11.79 3.87 -20.18
C GLU A 180 10.28 3.92 -19.98
N THR A 181 9.55 3.68 -21.06
CA THR A 181 8.09 3.58 -21.04
C THR A 181 7.70 2.31 -21.72
N GLU A 182 6.92 1.50 -21.04
CA GLU A 182 6.67 0.12 -21.42
C GLU A 182 5.24 -0.29 -21.08
N THR A 183 4.81 -1.39 -21.66
CA THR A 183 3.51 -1.97 -21.32
C THR A 183 3.64 -2.73 -20.00
N GLY A 184 2.72 -2.48 -19.09
CA GLY A 184 2.63 -3.19 -17.82
C GLY A 184 1.33 -3.99 -17.71
N TYR A 185 1.40 -5.13 -17.04
CA TYR A 185 0.27 -5.97 -16.70
C TYR A 185 0.16 -6.05 -15.19
N ILE A 186 -1.04 -5.83 -14.68
CA ILE A 186 -1.33 -5.88 -13.25
C ILE A 186 -2.30 -7.01 -12.96
N ALA A 187 -2.07 -7.74 -11.87
CA ALA A 187 -3.04 -8.65 -11.29
C ALA A 187 -3.04 -8.48 -9.79
N SER A 188 -4.23 -8.44 -9.19
CA SER A 188 -4.42 -8.22 -7.77
C SER A 188 -5.46 -9.20 -7.24
N SER A 189 -5.21 -9.80 -6.09
CA SER A 189 -6.14 -10.63 -5.34
C SER A 189 -6.27 -10.08 -3.92
N ARG A 190 -7.50 -9.97 -3.44
CA ARG A 190 -7.82 -9.54 -2.08
C ARG A 190 -8.74 -10.57 -1.47
N PHE A 191 -8.26 -11.24 -0.44
CA PHE A 191 -9.00 -12.23 0.31
C PHE A 191 -9.17 -11.77 1.75
N PHE A 192 -10.40 -11.89 2.25
CA PHE A 192 -10.77 -11.61 3.62
C PHE A 192 -11.65 -12.74 4.14
N HIS A 193 -11.36 -13.19 5.36
CA HIS A 193 -12.19 -14.16 6.04
C HIS A 193 -12.25 -13.85 7.54
N GLN A 194 -13.45 -13.64 8.03
CA GLN A 194 -13.75 -13.47 9.45
C GLN A 194 -14.14 -14.83 10.03
N PHE A 195 -13.35 -15.31 10.99
CA PHE A 195 -13.63 -16.56 11.70
C PHE A 195 -14.68 -16.36 12.78
N ASN A 196 -14.57 -15.25 13.51
CA ASN A 196 -15.50 -14.84 14.56
C ASN A 196 -15.37 -13.33 14.80
N ASP A 197 -16.06 -12.80 15.81
CA ASP A 197 -15.99 -11.38 16.17
C ASP A 197 -14.59 -10.94 16.60
N THR A 198 -13.75 -11.84 17.10
CA THR A 198 -12.43 -11.49 17.64
C THR A 198 -11.29 -11.80 16.70
N MET A 199 -11.51 -12.46 15.56
CA MET A 199 -10.45 -12.94 14.70
C MET A 199 -10.84 -12.91 13.23
N PHE A 200 -10.00 -12.29 12.42
CA PHE A 200 -10.12 -12.30 10.96
C PHE A 200 -8.76 -12.32 10.29
N LEU A 201 -8.77 -12.76 9.04
CA LEU A 201 -7.60 -12.98 8.20
C LEU A 201 -7.74 -12.20 6.91
N THR A 202 -6.61 -11.67 6.45
CA THR A 202 -6.46 -10.97 5.18
C THR A 202 -5.32 -11.60 4.38
N ASN A 203 -5.51 -11.80 3.08
CA ASN A 203 -4.42 -12.14 2.16
C ASN A 203 -4.54 -11.31 0.90
N ASP A 204 -3.59 -10.39 0.74
CA ASP A 204 -3.55 -9.46 -0.37
C ASP A 204 -2.32 -9.76 -1.23
N THR A 205 -2.55 -10.15 -2.48
CA THR A 205 -1.50 -10.47 -3.45
C THR A 205 -1.56 -9.52 -4.62
N ASP A 206 -0.41 -9.05 -5.08
CA ASP A 206 -0.30 -8.21 -6.25
C ASP A 206 0.89 -8.55 -7.09
N VAL A 207 0.68 -8.46 -8.39
CA VAL A 207 1.66 -8.76 -9.42
C VAL A 207 1.62 -7.60 -10.40
N LEU A 208 2.79 -7.05 -10.69
CA LEU A 208 3.02 -6.06 -11.73
C LEU A 208 4.15 -6.61 -12.57
N LYS A 209 3.85 -6.86 -13.84
CA LYS A 209 4.81 -7.35 -14.81
C LYS A 209 4.94 -6.33 -15.91
N SER A 210 6.16 -5.91 -16.18
CA SER A 210 6.53 -5.17 -17.39
C SER A 210 7.72 -5.85 -18.06
N ASP A 211 8.26 -5.25 -19.12
CA ASP A 211 9.41 -5.81 -19.83
C ASP A 211 10.69 -5.63 -19.00
N SER A 212 10.78 -4.56 -18.21
CA SER A 212 11.91 -4.24 -17.35
C SER A 212 11.92 -4.99 -16.02
N ALA A 213 10.74 -5.35 -15.47
CA ALA A 213 10.65 -5.99 -14.15
C ALA A 213 9.38 -6.83 -13.98
N LEU A 214 9.54 -7.98 -13.32
CA LEU A 214 8.46 -8.70 -12.65
C LEU A 214 8.56 -8.47 -11.15
N ARG A 215 7.45 -7.99 -10.59
CA ARG A 215 7.35 -7.74 -9.18
C ARG A 215 6.10 -8.38 -8.60
N VAL A 216 6.21 -8.90 -7.38
CA VAL A 216 5.11 -9.57 -6.67
C VAL A 216 5.15 -9.20 -5.20
N ASN A 217 4.02 -8.76 -4.65
CA ASN A 217 3.88 -8.49 -3.22
C ASN A 217 2.75 -9.34 -2.66
N ASN A 218 3.00 -10.04 -1.56
CA ASN A 218 1.97 -10.74 -0.79
C ASN A 218 2.01 -10.28 0.66
N ASP A 219 0.89 -9.76 1.16
CA ASP A 219 0.68 -9.47 2.58
C ASP A 219 -0.34 -10.46 3.15
N PHE A 220 0.12 -11.30 4.08
CA PHE A 220 -0.73 -12.16 4.86
C PHE A 220 -0.87 -11.58 6.27
N GLY A 221 -2.10 -11.26 6.66
CA GLY A 221 -2.40 -10.67 7.96
C GLY A 221 -3.38 -11.51 8.76
N VAL A 222 -3.09 -11.72 10.03
CA VAL A 222 -4.03 -12.27 11.02
C VAL A 222 -4.25 -11.23 12.10
N ASN A 223 -5.50 -10.90 12.35
CA ASN A 223 -5.89 -9.83 13.25
C ASN A 223 -6.74 -10.41 14.37
N PHE A 224 -6.44 -10.00 15.59
CA PHE A 224 -7.12 -10.43 16.81
C PHE A 224 -7.64 -9.20 17.54
N ARG A 225 -8.95 -9.08 17.69
CA ARG A 225 -9.59 -8.13 18.61
C ARG A 225 -9.66 -8.78 19.99
N MET A 226 -8.80 -8.33 20.90
CA MET A 226 -8.70 -8.87 22.27
C MET A 226 -9.76 -8.25 23.18
N THR A 227 -9.97 -6.94 23.06
CA THR A 227 -11.06 -6.19 23.72
C THR A 227 -11.58 -5.11 22.77
N ASN A 228 -12.60 -4.35 23.18
CA ASN A 228 -13.02 -3.15 22.44
C ASN A 228 -11.89 -2.11 22.31
N ALA A 229 -10.92 -2.17 23.23
CA ALA A 229 -9.83 -1.24 23.39
C ALA A 229 -8.47 -1.81 22.96
N MET A 230 -8.39 -3.08 22.57
CA MET A 230 -7.12 -3.75 22.31
C MET A 230 -7.23 -4.69 21.13
N SER A 231 -6.34 -4.53 20.15
CA SER A 231 -6.23 -5.47 19.04
C SER A 231 -4.79 -5.70 18.63
N THR A 232 -4.51 -6.88 18.11
CA THR A 232 -3.17 -7.31 17.71
C THR A 232 -3.22 -7.73 16.26
N ARG A 233 -2.28 -7.27 15.44
CA ARG A 233 -2.08 -7.73 14.07
C ARG A 233 -0.72 -8.42 13.96
N ILE A 234 -0.74 -9.60 13.35
CA ILE A 234 0.47 -10.31 12.93
C ILE A 234 0.44 -10.34 11.41
N SER A 235 1.46 -9.77 10.77
CA SER A 235 1.58 -9.74 9.32
C SER A 235 2.86 -10.41 8.84
N TYR A 236 2.77 -11.06 7.68
CA TYR A 236 3.89 -11.63 6.96
C TYR A 236 3.85 -11.08 5.53
N LEU A 237 4.79 -10.18 5.24
CA LEU A 237 4.95 -9.55 3.95
C LEU A 237 6.07 -10.26 3.20
N THR A 238 5.78 -10.70 1.97
CA THR A 238 6.75 -11.19 1.01
C THR A 238 6.77 -10.24 -0.18
N GLU A 239 7.96 -9.74 -0.52
CA GLU A 239 8.20 -8.92 -1.69
C GLU A 239 9.15 -9.65 -2.63
N TYR A 240 8.81 -9.67 -3.91
CA TYR A 240 9.62 -10.25 -4.96
C TYR A 240 9.86 -9.23 -6.04
N ASN A 241 11.11 -9.11 -6.49
CA ASN A 241 11.50 -8.31 -7.63
C ASN A 241 12.66 -9.00 -8.36
N ASP A 242 12.47 -9.32 -9.63
CA ASP A 242 13.44 -10.08 -10.42
C ASP A 242 14.69 -9.29 -10.82
N THR A 243 14.64 -7.95 -10.77
CA THR A 243 15.77 -7.06 -11.10
C THR A 243 16.77 -6.91 -9.96
N ARG A 244 16.41 -7.35 -8.73
CA ARG A 244 17.27 -7.25 -7.55
C ARG A 244 18.28 -8.39 -7.45
N ALA A 245 19.41 -8.11 -6.80
CA ALA A 245 20.40 -9.13 -6.45
C ALA A 245 19.82 -10.17 -5.46
N ILE A 246 19.10 -9.70 -4.44
CA ILE A 246 18.24 -10.52 -3.58
C ILE A 246 16.82 -10.32 -4.08
N ARG A 247 16.28 -11.36 -4.71
CA ARG A 247 14.98 -11.25 -5.40
C ARG A 247 13.79 -11.33 -4.48
N THR A 248 13.95 -11.86 -3.27
CA THR A 248 12.86 -12.06 -2.32
C THR A 248 13.23 -11.52 -0.96
N ASP A 249 12.42 -10.58 -0.48
CA ASP A 249 12.49 -10.02 0.86
C ASP A 249 11.27 -10.46 1.65
N ASN A 250 11.45 -10.75 2.95
CA ASN A 250 10.36 -11.12 3.84
C ASN A 250 10.40 -10.28 5.11
N LYS A 251 9.25 -9.75 5.54
CA LYS A 251 9.08 -8.96 6.77
C LYS A 251 7.99 -9.59 7.62
N LEU A 252 8.34 -9.90 8.88
CA LEU A 252 7.39 -10.28 9.91
C LEU A 252 7.04 -9.05 10.73
N GLY A 253 5.78 -8.64 10.71
CA GLY A 253 5.25 -7.53 11.49
C GLY A 253 4.40 -8.02 12.65
N VAL A 254 4.55 -7.40 13.82
CA VAL A 254 3.65 -7.58 14.96
C VAL A 254 3.32 -6.19 15.48
N SER A 255 2.05 -5.80 15.43
CA SER A 255 1.55 -4.55 16.00
C SER A 255 0.49 -4.82 17.06
N LEU A 256 0.52 -4.01 18.12
CA LEU A 256 -0.44 -4.06 19.22
C LEU A 256 -1.08 -2.68 19.36
N VAL A 257 -2.38 -2.62 19.14
CA VAL A 257 -3.22 -1.44 19.20
C VAL A 257 -3.87 -1.33 20.56
N PHE A 258 -3.79 -0.14 21.14
CA PHE A 258 -4.68 0.28 22.21
C PHE A 258 -5.57 1.43 21.74
N GLY A 259 -6.87 1.19 21.62
CA GLY A 259 -7.90 2.21 21.42
C GLY A 259 -8.61 2.49 22.73
N PHE A 260 -8.86 3.75 23.07
CA PHE A 260 -9.71 4.13 24.20
C PHE A 260 -10.85 5.02 23.73
#